data_AF-A0A062VU90-F1
#
_entry.id   AF-A0A062VU90-F1
#
_cell.length_a   1.000
_cell.length_b   1.000
_cell.length_c   1.000
_cell.angle_alpha   90.00
_cell.angle_beta   90.00
_cell.angle_gamma   90.00
#
_symmetry.space_group_name_H-M   'P 1'
#
loop_
_entity.id
_entity.type
_entity.pdbx_description
1 polymer ?
#
loop_
_entity_poly.entity_id
_entity_poly.type
_entity_poly.pdbx_seq_one_letter_code
_entity_poly.pdbx_strand_id
1 'polypeptide(L)'
;MDAIVEAGIETIVLDECHHLLDHWALVVAYLAGRIRERGGTGLLIGLTATLPSPDDETEFENYDQLLGKVDYEVPTPAVVKEGHLAPYRDHVWFTEPTPAEAGFIRHHEGLLYELMFQVLSTPDGLSYLESQLLPASGEDEDPLVQLDRALAEDFPLTRSCAVVLREVAPQHPLVAALPTTLFDRCSTDDLLTVLSRFAHTRLLSDPDAQKQWEYVRRSLADFGYHLTDRGIRRGRNPVETTLAFSAAKDHSAVEILHRELAGPDANRIRAVVVTDFVVHGNHRGQSGDDAAGALRVFDLLARDQLTARLAPVLVTAQHLRVRDADAARSQRH
;
A
#
# COMPACT_ATOMS: atom_id res chain seq x y z
N MET A 1 -37.66 2.28 -12.80
CA MET A 1 -38.18 1.70 -11.54
C MET A 1 -39.68 1.48 -11.59
N ASP A 2 -40.50 2.45 -11.99
CA ASP A 2 -41.96 2.26 -12.02
C ASP A 2 -42.39 1.09 -12.91
N ALA A 3 -41.74 0.90 -14.07
CA ALA A 3 -41.98 -0.27 -14.93
C ALA A 3 -41.67 -1.63 -14.26
N ILE A 4 -40.66 -1.68 -13.38
CA ILE A 4 -40.28 -2.89 -12.62
C ILE A 4 -41.35 -3.20 -11.57
N VAL A 5 -41.83 -2.16 -10.89
CA VAL A 5 -42.89 -2.27 -9.88
C VAL A 5 -44.23 -2.60 -10.53
N GLU A 6 -44.54 -2.03 -11.68
CA GLU A 6 -45.75 -2.33 -12.48
C GLU A 6 -45.76 -3.75 -13.02
N ALA A 7 -44.59 -4.32 -13.29
CA ALA A 7 -44.46 -5.72 -13.70
C ALA A 7 -44.76 -6.72 -12.58
N GLY A 8 -45.02 -6.27 -11.35
CA GLY A 8 -45.36 -7.15 -10.22
C GLY A 8 -44.15 -7.92 -9.68
N ILE A 9 -42.94 -7.37 -9.80
CA ILE A 9 -41.74 -7.98 -9.26
C ILE A 9 -41.77 -7.92 -7.72
N GLU A 10 -41.56 -9.07 -7.09
CA GLU A 10 -41.60 -9.22 -5.63
C GLU A 10 -40.22 -9.47 -5.00
N THR A 11 -39.29 -10.07 -5.76
CA THR A 11 -37.98 -10.50 -5.28
C THR A 11 -36.86 -9.86 -6.08
N ILE A 12 -35.84 -9.37 -5.37
CA ILE A 12 -34.60 -8.82 -5.92
C ILE A 12 -33.46 -9.71 -5.46
N VAL A 13 -32.70 -10.25 -6.42
CA VAL A 13 -31.51 -11.06 -6.15
C VAL A 13 -30.28 -10.21 -6.47
N LEU A 14 -29.39 -10.07 -5.49
CA LEU A 14 -28.15 -9.33 -5.59
C LEU A 14 -26.99 -10.33 -5.67
N ASP A 15 -26.33 -10.40 -6.81
CA ASP A 15 -25.12 -11.20 -6.98
C ASP A 15 -23.89 -10.38 -6.59
N GLU A 16 -22.88 -11.03 -6.01
CA GLU A 16 -21.71 -10.42 -5.35
C GLU A 16 -22.06 -9.21 -4.49
N CYS A 17 -23.02 -9.41 -3.57
CA CYS A 17 -23.63 -8.31 -2.84
C CYS A 17 -22.67 -7.51 -1.94
N HIS A 18 -21.48 -8.03 -1.62
CA HIS A 18 -20.43 -7.29 -0.92
C HIS A 18 -19.86 -6.11 -1.73
N HIS A 19 -19.98 -6.11 -3.06
CA HIS A 19 -19.54 -4.99 -3.92
C HIS A 19 -20.61 -3.90 -4.12
N LEU A 20 -21.87 -4.15 -3.78
CA LEU A 20 -23.00 -3.29 -4.13
C LEU A 20 -23.31 -2.21 -3.08
N LEU A 21 -22.55 -2.17 -1.99
CA LEU A 21 -22.92 -1.52 -0.74
C LEU A 21 -22.74 0.00 -0.72
N ASP A 22 -21.95 0.57 -1.62
CA ASP A 22 -21.69 2.01 -1.59
C ASP A 22 -22.65 2.83 -2.46
N HIS A 23 -22.80 2.47 -3.74
CA HIS A 23 -23.57 3.30 -4.69
C HIS A 23 -24.96 2.75 -4.99
N TRP A 24 -25.15 1.43 -4.94
CA TRP A 24 -26.40 0.78 -5.33
C TRP A 24 -27.31 0.45 -4.15
N ALA A 25 -26.78 0.39 -2.93
CA ALA A 25 -27.57 0.08 -1.73
C ALA A 25 -28.81 0.98 -1.59
N LEU A 26 -28.65 2.30 -1.76
CA LEU A 26 -29.76 3.25 -1.72
C LEU A 26 -30.81 3.00 -2.81
N VAL A 27 -30.35 2.70 -4.03
CA VAL A 27 -31.21 2.42 -5.19
C VAL A 27 -32.02 1.14 -4.98
N VAL A 28 -31.37 0.11 -4.45
CA VAL A 28 -31.98 -1.19 -4.14
C VAL A 28 -32.97 -1.07 -2.98
N ALA A 29 -32.60 -0.37 -1.90
CA ALA A 29 -33.48 -0.11 -0.77
C ALA A 29 -34.73 0.67 -1.21
N TYR A 30 -34.56 1.70 -2.04
CA TYR A 30 -35.68 2.47 -2.58
C TYR A 30 -36.59 1.61 -3.46
N LEU A 31 -36.03 0.79 -4.35
CA LEU A 31 -36.83 -0.13 -5.18
C LEU A 31 -37.62 -1.13 -4.33
N ALA A 32 -36.97 -1.75 -3.33
CA ALA A 32 -37.63 -2.67 -2.40
C ALA A 32 -38.76 -1.98 -1.63
N GLY A 33 -38.55 -0.73 -1.17
CA GLY A 33 -39.57 0.09 -0.55
C GLY A 33 -40.77 0.34 -1.47
N ARG A 34 -40.52 0.73 -2.72
CA ARG A 34 -41.58 0.97 -3.72
C ARG A 34 -42.39 -0.28 -4.06
N ILE A 35 -41.76 -1.46 -4.05
CA ILE A 35 -42.47 -2.75 -4.21
C ILE A 35 -43.39 -3.00 -3.01
N ARG A 36 -42.90 -2.77 -1.78
CA ARG A 36 -43.67 -2.92 -0.54
C ARG A 36 -44.86 -1.96 -0.46
N GLU A 37 -44.68 -0.72 -0.88
CA GLU A 37 -45.75 0.30 -0.91
C GLU A 37 -46.92 -0.11 -1.82
N ARG A 38 -46.66 -0.90 -2.88
CA ARG A 38 -47.71 -1.43 -3.77
C ARG A 38 -48.30 -2.76 -3.29
N GLY A 39 -47.92 -3.23 -2.10
CA GLY A 39 -48.39 -4.47 -1.50
C GLY A 39 -47.60 -5.72 -1.88
N GLY A 40 -46.47 -5.59 -2.58
CA GLY A 40 -45.54 -6.69 -2.84
C GLY A 40 -44.63 -6.98 -1.63
N THR A 41 -43.90 -8.10 -1.67
CA THR A 41 -43.02 -8.49 -0.55
C THR A 41 -41.74 -7.66 -0.46
N GLY A 42 -41.15 -7.32 -1.62
CA GLY A 42 -39.86 -6.62 -1.68
C GLY A 42 -38.75 -7.42 -0.99
N LEU A 43 -38.72 -8.73 -1.27
CA LEU A 43 -37.74 -9.67 -0.72
C LEU A 43 -36.37 -9.41 -1.35
N LEU A 44 -35.35 -9.30 -0.51
CA LEU A 44 -33.95 -9.17 -0.92
C LEU A 44 -33.23 -10.48 -0.65
N ILE A 45 -32.51 -11.00 -1.65
CA ILE A 45 -31.64 -12.17 -1.52
C ILE A 45 -30.24 -11.74 -1.95
N GLY A 46 -29.30 -11.72 -1.00
CA GLY A 46 -27.88 -11.46 -1.28
C GLY A 46 -27.13 -12.77 -1.49
N LEU A 47 -26.43 -12.88 -2.61
CA LEU A 47 -25.51 -13.98 -2.92
C LEU A 47 -24.10 -13.42 -2.91
N THR A 48 -23.20 -14.06 -2.16
CA THR A 48 -21.78 -13.72 -2.21
C THR A 48 -20.90 -14.85 -1.73
N ALA A 49 -19.69 -14.92 -2.27
CA ALA A 49 -18.63 -15.82 -1.80
C ALA A 49 -17.87 -15.27 -0.58
N THR A 50 -17.92 -13.96 -0.33
CA THR A 50 -17.15 -13.29 0.72
C THR A 50 -17.99 -12.22 1.42
N LEU A 51 -17.98 -12.24 2.75
CA LEU A 51 -18.59 -11.18 3.55
C LEU A 51 -17.72 -9.91 3.54
N PRO A 52 -18.33 -8.72 3.66
CA PRO A 52 -17.57 -7.49 3.86
C PRO A 52 -16.70 -7.60 5.12
N SER A 53 -15.54 -6.94 5.09
CA SER A 53 -14.61 -6.97 6.22
C SER A 53 -15.25 -6.29 7.43
N PRO A 54 -15.19 -6.87 8.64
CA PRO A 54 -15.65 -6.19 9.86
C PRO A 54 -14.84 -4.94 10.18
N ASP A 55 -13.62 -4.84 9.64
CA ASP A 55 -12.73 -3.70 9.85
C ASP A 55 -13.16 -2.45 9.05
N ASP A 56 -14.05 -2.63 8.06
CA ASP A 56 -14.71 -1.52 7.37
C ASP A 56 -16.11 -1.31 7.96
N GLU A 57 -16.16 -0.54 9.05
CA GLU A 57 -17.40 -0.27 9.79
C GLU A 57 -18.52 0.27 8.88
N THR A 58 -18.19 1.06 7.86
CA THR A 58 -19.21 1.69 6.99
C THR A 58 -19.78 0.70 5.99
N GLU A 59 -18.92 -0.08 5.30
CA GLU A 59 -19.39 -1.11 4.37
C GLU A 59 -20.18 -2.20 5.11
N PHE A 60 -19.72 -2.63 6.29
CA PHE A 60 -20.39 -3.64 7.10
C PHE A 60 -21.76 -3.16 7.62
N GLU A 61 -21.86 -1.92 8.10
CA GLU A 61 -23.14 -1.34 8.53
C GLU A 61 -24.13 -1.21 7.38
N ASN A 62 -23.69 -0.79 6.19
CA ASN A 62 -24.55 -0.70 5.00
C ASN A 62 -25.04 -2.10 4.57
N TYR A 63 -24.17 -3.12 4.64
CA TYR A 63 -24.54 -4.51 4.37
C TYR A 63 -25.61 -5.01 5.33
N ASP A 64 -25.37 -4.87 6.64
CA ASP A 64 -26.29 -5.34 7.68
C ASP A 64 -27.63 -4.60 7.62
N GLN A 65 -27.64 -3.30 7.33
CA GLN A 65 -28.89 -2.54 7.17
C GLN A 65 -29.71 -2.96 5.95
N LEU A 66 -29.06 -3.33 4.84
CA LEU A 66 -29.74 -3.68 3.59
C LEU A 66 -30.21 -5.15 3.58
N LEU A 67 -29.34 -6.07 3.99
CA LEU A 67 -29.52 -7.52 3.86
C LEU A 67 -29.74 -8.23 5.20
N GLY A 68 -29.29 -7.64 6.31
CA GLY A 68 -29.34 -8.25 7.63
C GLY A 68 -28.28 -9.35 7.82
N LYS A 69 -28.59 -10.26 8.75
CA LYS A 69 -27.70 -11.37 9.10
C LYS A 69 -27.64 -12.42 7.99
N VAL A 70 -26.49 -13.07 7.88
CA VAL A 70 -26.30 -14.21 6.98
C VAL A 70 -27.22 -15.37 7.38
N ASP A 71 -28.13 -15.74 6.49
CA ASP A 71 -29.06 -16.85 6.70
C ASP A 71 -28.38 -18.22 6.60
N TYR A 72 -27.40 -18.35 5.70
CA TYR A 72 -26.74 -19.61 5.39
C TYR A 72 -25.32 -19.40 4.85
N GLU A 73 -24.37 -20.16 5.37
CA GLU A 73 -22.96 -20.15 4.94
C GLU A 73 -22.51 -21.60 4.67
N VAL A 74 -21.85 -21.81 3.54
CA VAL A 74 -21.24 -23.10 3.20
C VAL A 74 -19.72 -22.98 3.33
N PRO A 75 -19.08 -23.75 4.22
CA PRO A 75 -17.64 -23.67 4.38
C PRO A 75 -16.93 -24.25 3.15
N THR A 76 -15.95 -23.52 2.60
CA THR A 76 -15.17 -23.93 1.42
C THR A 76 -14.64 -25.37 1.48
N PRO A 77 -14.11 -25.88 2.62
CA PRO A 77 -13.67 -27.27 2.71
C PRO A 77 -14.76 -28.32 2.45
N ALA A 78 -16.03 -28.02 2.79
CA ALA A 78 -17.13 -28.93 2.51
C ALA A 78 -17.41 -29.01 1.01
N VAL A 79 -17.43 -27.87 0.33
CA VAL A 79 -17.63 -27.77 -1.14
C VAL A 79 -16.51 -28.50 -1.91
N VAL A 80 -15.26 -28.39 -1.43
CA VAL A 80 -14.12 -29.15 -1.99
C VAL A 80 -14.29 -30.66 -1.76
N LYS A 81 -14.68 -31.07 -0.55
CA LYS A 81 -14.87 -32.49 -0.20
C LYS A 81 -16.00 -33.15 -1.03
N GLU A 82 -17.04 -32.39 -1.34
CA GLU A 82 -18.17 -32.84 -2.17
C GLU A 82 -17.85 -32.84 -3.68
N GLY A 83 -16.70 -32.28 -4.09
CA GLY A 83 -16.28 -32.23 -5.49
C GLY A 83 -16.93 -31.11 -6.29
N HIS A 84 -17.59 -30.16 -5.62
CA HIS A 84 -18.18 -28.97 -6.24
C HIS A 84 -17.15 -27.86 -6.46
N LEU A 85 -16.03 -27.88 -5.74
CA LEU A 85 -14.89 -26.98 -5.93
C LEU A 85 -13.60 -27.78 -6.09
N ALA A 86 -12.72 -27.35 -7.00
CA ALA A 86 -11.43 -27.99 -7.17
C ALA A 86 -10.55 -27.82 -5.92
N PRO A 87 -9.82 -28.85 -5.47
CA PRO A 87 -8.78 -28.69 -4.45
C PRO A 87 -7.75 -27.65 -4.89
N TYR A 88 -7.36 -26.77 -3.98
CA TYR A 88 -6.43 -25.68 -4.24
C TYR A 88 -5.26 -25.68 -3.25
N ARG A 89 -4.19 -24.95 -3.62
CA ARG A 89 -3.02 -24.75 -2.78
C ARG A 89 -2.49 -23.34 -2.99
N ASP A 90 -2.45 -22.58 -1.90
CA ASP A 90 -1.98 -21.21 -1.96
C ASP A 90 -0.47 -21.14 -1.72
N HIS A 91 0.18 -20.32 -2.54
CA HIS A 91 1.62 -20.05 -2.46
C HIS A 91 1.86 -18.56 -2.56
N VAL A 92 2.82 -18.07 -1.79
CA VAL A 92 3.29 -16.67 -1.84
C VAL A 92 4.68 -16.67 -2.45
N TRP A 93 4.88 -15.82 -3.45
CA TRP A 93 6.17 -15.64 -4.11
C TRP A 93 6.72 -14.24 -3.84
N PHE A 94 7.86 -14.17 -3.17
CA PHE A 94 8.54 -12.91 -2.88
C PHE A 94 9.58 -12.61 -3.98
N THR A 95 9.64 -11.34 -4.39
CA THR A 95 10.54 -10.86 -5.43
C THR A 95 11.37 -9.70 -4.90
N GLU A 96 12.65 -9.68 -5.24
CA GLU A 96 13.46 -8.48 -5.08
C GLU A 96 13.23 -7.52 -6.27
N PRO A 97 13.30 -6.20 -6.07
CA PRO A 97 13.22 -5.24 -7.17
C PRO A 97 14.36 -5.48 -8.17
N THR A 98 14.14 -5.09 -9.42
CA THR A 98 15.19 -5.20 -10.46
C THR A 98 16.40 -4.35 -10.07
N PRO A 99 17.61 -4.61 -10.61
CA PRO A 99 18.79 -3.80 -10.30
C PRO A 99 18.60 -2.30 -10.54
N ALA A 100 17.83 -1.93 -11.57
CA ALA A 100 17.49 -0.54 -11.88
C ALA A 100 16.55 0.07 -10.83
N GLU A 101 15.48 -0.65 -10.47
CA GLU A 101 14.54 -0.25 -9.41
C GLU A 101 15.24 -0.13 -8.04
N ALA A 102 16.08 -1.10 -7.70
CA ALA A 102 16.87 -1.08 -6.47
C ALA A 102 17.85 0.11 -6.45
N GLY A 103 18.43 0.45 -7.62
CA GLY A 103 19.27 1.64 -7.78
C GLY A 103 18.49 2.93 -7.55
N PHE A 104 17.29 3.03 -8.11
CA PHE A 104 16.37 4.16 -7.91
C PHE A 104 15.99 4.33 -6.43
N ILE A 105 15.63 3.23 -5.74
CA ILE A 105 15.26 3.24 -4.33
C ILE A 105 16.41 3.74 -3.46
N ARG A 106 17.61 3.15 -3.61
CA ARG A 106 18.80 3.59 -2.87
C ARG A 106 19.15 5.05 -3.12
N HIS A 107 18.99 5.51 -4.36
CA HIS A 107 19.22 6.91 -4.69
C HIS A 107 18.21 7.84 -4.00
N HIS A 108 16.92 7.50 -4.02
CA HIS A 108 15.88 8.26 -3.32
C HIS A 108 16.08 8.28 -1.80
N GLU A 109 16.45 7.14 -1.21
CA GLU A 109 16.77 7.04 0.21
C GLU A 109 17.97 7.93 0.59
N GLY A 110 19.03 7.92 -0.24
CA GLY A 110 20.18 8.78 -0.04
C GLY A 110 19.83 10.27 -0.11
N LEU A 111 19.01 10.68 -1.09
CA LEU A 111 18.57 12.08 -1.20
C LEU A 111 17.70 12.52 -0.02
N LEU A 112 16.80 11.65 0.46
CA LEU A 112 15.99 11.92 1.65
C LEU A 112 16.89 12.03 2.90
N TYR A 113 17.85 11.12 3.04
CA TYR A 113 18.82 11.16 4.12
C TYR A 113 19.60 12.48 4.13
N GLU A 114 20.17 12.89 3.00
CA GLU A 114 20.89 14.15 2.85
C GLU A 114 20.02 15.36 3.20
N LEU A 115 18.74 15.37 2.79
CA LEU A 115 17.81 16.43 3.16
C LEU A 115 17.62 16.52 4.68
N MET A 116 17.33 15.41 5.35
CA MET A 116 17.12 15.40 6.80
C MET A 116 18.40 15.75 7.54
N PHE A 117 19.54 15.21 7.10
CA PHE A 117 20.85 15.52 7.63
C PHE A 117 21.13 17.03 7.54
N GLN A 118 20.94 17.64 6.38
CA GLN A 118 21.16 19.08 6.17
C GLN A 118 20.29 19.94 7.08
N VAL A 119 19.01 19.60 7.25
CA VAL A 119 18.09 20.37 8.11
C VAL A 119 18.46 20.23 9.58
N LEU A 120 18.77 19.02 10.04
CA LEU A 120 19.07 18.73 11.45
C LEU A 120 20.49 19.15 11.87
N SER A 121 21.40 19.36 10.92
CA SER A 121 22.75 19.87 11.15
C SER A 121 22.82 21.40 11.26
N THR A 122 21.69 22.10 11.05
CA THR A 122 21.63 23.56 11.23
C THR A 122 21.81 23.96 12.70
N PRO A 123 22.27 25.18 13.02
CA PRO A 123 22.36 25.64 14.41
C PRO A 123 21.06 25.49 15.20
N ASP A 124 19.91 25.73 14.57
CA ASP A 124 18.60 25.54 15.20
C ASP A 124 18.28 24.06 15.44
N GLY A 125 18.63 23.19 14.49
CA GLY A 125 18.52 21.74 14.63
C GLY A 125 19.37 21.20 15.78
N LEU A 126 20.63 21.63 15.86
CA LEU A 126 21.54 21.26 16.95
C LEU A 126 21.05 21.78 18.30
N SER A 127 20.63 23.05 18.38
CA SER A 127 20.06 23.63 19.61
C SER A 127 18.79 22.89 20.06
N TYR A 128 17.95 22.47 19.11
CA TYR A 128 16.80 21.63 19.43
C TYR A 128 17.22 20.27 20.00
N LEU A 129 18.15 19.57 19.36
CA LEU A 129 18.68 18.28 19.84
C LEU A 129 19.26 18.41 21.25
N GLU A 130 20.07 19.44 21.50
CA GLU A 130 20.60 19.75 22.84
C GLU A 130 19.49 19.94 23.86
N SER A 131 18.46 20.74 23.53
CA SER A 131 17.35 21.03 24.44
C SER A 131 16.52 19.79 24.81
N GLN A 132 16.46 18.79 23.93
CA GLN A 132 15.75 17.53 24.19
C GLN A 132 16.58 16.54 25.02
N LEU A 133 17.91 16.66 24.99
CA LEU A 133 18.83 15.82 25.77
C LEU A 133 19.13 16.43 27.15
N LEU A 134 19.20 17.75 27.22
CA LEU A 134 19.48 18.54 28.41
C LEU A 134 18.41 19.63 28.56
N PRO A 135 17.19 19.26 29.00
CA PRO A 135 16.14 20.25 29.21
C PRO A 135 16.56 21.23 30.30
N ALA A 136 16.30 22.52 30.06
CA ALA A 136 16.69 23.60 30.95
C ALA A 136 16.23 23.35 32.39
N SER A 137 17.17 23.39 33.32
CA SER A 137 16.99 23.16 34.75
C SER A 137 17.77 24.21 35.55
N GLY A 138 17.54 24.27 36.87
CA GLY A 138 18.24 25.21 37.75
C GLY A 138 19.77 25.11 37.61
N GLU A 139 20.47 26.23 37.83
CA GLU A 139 21.93 26.30 37.71
C GLU A 139 22.61 25.16 38.52
N ASP A 140 23.57 24.46 37.88
CA ASP A 140 24.42 23.36 38.40
C ASP A 140 23.87 21.90 38.43
N GLU A 141 22.80 21.54 37.71
CA GLU A 141 22.38 20.12 37.61
C GLU A 141 23.29 19.27 36.68
N ASP A 142 23.71 18.08 37.14
CA ASP A 142 24.56 17.14 36.39
C ASP A 142 23.90 16.74 35.04
N PRO A 143 24.58 16.86 33.88
CA PRO A 143 24.07 16.45 32.58
C PRO A 143 23.52 15.02 32.51
N LEU A 144 24.08 14.08 33.28
CA LEU A 144 23.58 12.70 33.33
C LEU A 144 22.19 12.64 33.99
N VAL A 145 21.97 13.43 35.04
CA VAL A 145 20.67 13.52 35.73
C VAL A 145 19.63 14.19 34.82
N GLN A 146 20.02 15.21 34.07
CA GLN A 146 19.14 15.86 33.10
C GLN A 146 18.74 14.89 31.96
N LEU A 147 19.70 14.11 31.46
CA LEU A 147 19.45 13.09 30.44
C LEU A 147 18.53 11.98 30.95
N ASP A 148 18.76 11.48 32.17
CA ASP A 148 17.90 10.47 32.79
C ASP A 148 16.46 10.97 32.94
N ARG A 149 16.28 12.26 33.31
CA ARG A 149 14.95 12.89 33.36
C ARG A 149 14.32 12.98 31.98
N ALA A 150 15.06 13.42 30.97
CA ALA A 150 14.55 13.51 29.60
C ALA A 150 14.11 12.13 29.07
N LEU A 151 14.92 11.10 29.31
CA LEU A 151 14.59 9.72 28.97
C LEU A 151 13.36 9.21 29.72
N ALA A 152 13.16 9.61 30.97
CA ALA A 152 11.97 9.25 31.74
C ALA A 152 10.68 9.95 31.24
N GLU A 153 10.82 11.14 30.66
CA GLU A 153 9.69 11.93 30.13
C GLU A 153 9.25 11.46 28.73
N ASP A 154 10.19 11.35 27.79
CA ASP A 154 9.92 10.89 26.41
C ASP A 154 11.08 10.03 25.89
N PHE A 155 11.15 8.79 26.36
CA PHE A 155 12.19 7.84 25.97
C PHE A 155 12.38 7.73 24.44
N PRO A 156 11.33 7.53 23.61
CA PRO A 156 11.48 7.44 22.17
C PRO A 156 12.14 8.68 21.54
N LEU A 157 11.65 9.89 21.88
CA LEU A 157 12.19 11.11 21.29
C LEU A 157 13.61 11.39 21.75
N THR A 158 13.89 11.32 23.05
CA THR A 158 15.22 11.56 23.61
C THR A 158 16.24 10.57 23.04
N ARG A 159 15.85 9.30 22.86
CA ARG A 159 16.70 8.30 22.20
C ARG A 159 16.98 8.65 20.75
N SER A 160 15.97 9.03 19.97
CA SER A 160 16.16 9.45 18.58
C SER A 160 17.03 10.71 18.49
N CYS A 161 16.84 11.70 19.37
CA CYS A 161 17.69 12.89 19.44
C CYS A 161 19.15 12.55 19.73
N ALA A 162 19.42 11.61 20.63
CA ALA A 162 20.78 11.19 20.98
C ALA A 162 21.52 10.54 19.79
N VAL A 163 20.87 9.61 19.08
CA VAL A 163 21.48 8.96 17.91
C VAL A 163 21.61 9.91 16.72
N VAL A 164 20.63 10.81 16.52
CA VAL A 164 20.69 11.84 15.48
C VAL A 164 21.80 12.84 15.75
N LEU A 165 21.98 13.29 17.00
CA LEU A 165 23.07 14.20 17.36
C LEU A 165 24.44 13.57 17.08
N ARG A 166 24.61 12.28 17.40
CA ARG A 166 25.83 11.53 17.07
C ARG A 166 26.07 11.44 15.56
N GLU A 167 25.01 11.31 14.77
CA GLU A 167 25.09 11.23 13.31
C GLU A 167 25.45 12.59 12.68
N VAL A 168 24.72 13.66 13.06
CA VAL A 168 24.85 14.99 12.44
C VAL A 168 26.02 15.81 12.99
N ALA A 169 26.43 15.56 14.25
CA ALA A 169 27.50 16.29 14.93
C ALA A 169 28.33 15.34 15.81
N PRO A 170 29.11 14.41 15.22
CA PRO A 170 29.85 13.39 15.97
C PRO A 170 30.90 13.95 16.94
N GLN A 171 31.36 15.19 16.73
CA GLN A 171 32.32 15.89 17.60
C GLN A 171 31.64 16.73 18.69
N HIS A 172 30.31 16.71 18.79
CA HIS A 172 29.57 17.50 19.75
C HIS A 172 29.89 17.04 21.19
N PRO A 173 30.12 17.95 22.17
CA PRO A 173 30.50 17.58 23.53
C PRO A 173 29.57 16.57 24.21
N LEU A 174 28.26 16.67 23.95
CA LEU A 174 27.27 15.73 24.51
C LEU A 174 27.43 14.31 23.99
N VAL A 175 27.94 14.12 22.77
CA VAL A 175 28.12 12.78 22.17
C VAL A 175 29.11 11.95 22.97
N ALA A 176 30.12 12.58 23.57
CA ALA A 176 31.08 11.90 24.45
C ALA A 176 30.46 11.43 25.77
N ALA A 177 29.39 12.09 26.23
CA ALA A 177 28.69 11.74 27.47
C ALA A 177 27.58 10.69 27.27
N LEU A 178 27.12 10.47 26.04
CA LEU A 178 26.01 9.56 25.72
C LEU A 178 26.44 8.08 25.76
N PRO A 179 25.81 7.22 26.59
CA PRO A 179 26.06 5.77 26.62
C PRO A 179 25.94 5.10 25.25
N THR A 180 27.00 4.44 24.77
CA THR A 180 27.00 3.80 23.44
C THR A 180 26.05 2.62 23.33
N THR A 181 25.72 1.96 24.44
CA THR A 181 24.82 0.77 24.47
C THR A 181 23.34 1.11 24.30
N LEU A 182 22.92 2.34 24.58
CA LEU A 182 21.53 2.79 24.44
C LEU A 182 21.29 3.50 23.10
N PHE A 183 22.36 4.03 22.51
CA PHE A 183 22.34 4.88 21.34
C PHE A 183 23.14 4.22 20.22
N ASP A 184 22.57 3.15 19.66
CA ASP A 184 23.10 2.40 18.51
C ASP A 184 23.06 3.25 17.21
N ARG A 185 22.98 2.60 16.05
CA ARG A 185 22.93 3.27 14.74
C ARG A 185 21.69 4.14 14.62
N CYS A 186 21.87 5.31 14.01
CA CYS A 186 20.80 6.19 13.58
C CYS A 186 20.05 5.55 12.42
N SER A 187 18.72 5.46 12.53
CA SER A 187 17.84 5.00 11.46
C SER A 187 17.15 6.16 10.75
N THR A 188 16.59 5.90 9.56
CA THR A 188 15.73 6.88 8.86
C THR A 188 14.53 7.27 9.70
N ASP A 189 13.96 6.33 10.48
CA ASP A 189 12.83 6.61 11.37
C ASP A 189 13.24 7.51 12.54
N ASP A 190 14.47 7.41 13.05
CA ASP A 190 14.99 8.34 14.06
C ASP A 190 15.06 9.76 13.50
N LEU A 191 15.64 9.93 12.30
CA LEU A 191 15.72 11.22 11.62
C LEU A 191 14.34 11.83 11.35
N LEU A 192 13.39 11.02 10.86
CA LEU A 192 12.01 11.46 10.62
C LEU A 192 11.29 11.85 11.91
N THR A 193 11.51 11.09 12.99
CA THR A 193 10.92 11.36 14.31
C THR A 193 11.40 12.70 14.86
N VAL A 194 12.73 12.92 14.86
CA VAL A 194 13.33 14.18 15.31
C VAL A 194 12.90 15.33 14.41
N LEU A 195 12.94 15.16 13.08
CA LEU A 195 12.54 16.20 12.13
C LEU A 195 11.08 16.61 12.30
N SER A 196 10.18 15.64 12.48
CA SER A 196 8.75 15.90 12.72
C SER A 196 8.55 16.74 13.98
N ARG A 197 9.21 16.38 15.08
CA ARG A 197 9.10 17.09 16.35
C ARG A 197 9.74 18.47 16.28
N PHE A 198 10.97 18.57 15.78
CA PHE A 198 11.67 19.84 15.54
C PHE A 198 10.84 20.81 14.70
N ALA A 199 10.28 20.33 13.59
CA ALA A 199 9.47 21.16 12.73
C ALA A 199 8.22 21.68 13.44
N HIS A 200 7.57 20.87 14.27
CA HIS A 200 6.37 21.28 14.99
C HIS A 200 6.65 22.23 16.17
N THR A 201 7.64 21.91 17.01
CA THR A 201 7.93 22.66 18.24
C THR A 201 8.73 23.93 18.01
N ARG A 202 9.56 23.98 16.97
CA ARG A 202 10.35 25.17 16.61
C ARG A 202 9.82 25.84 15.35
N LEU A 203 9.86 25.16 14.21
CA LEU A 203 9.64 25.84 12.93
C LEU A 203 8.20 26.35 12.74
N LEU A 204 7.20 25.61 13.22
CA LEU A 204 5.80 26.01 13.12
C LEU A 204 5.41 27.06 14.18
N SER A 205 6.08 27.04 15.33
CA SER A 205 5.76 27.91 16.47
C SER A 205 6.43 29.29 16.37
N ASP A 206 7.52 29.40 15.61
CA ASP A 206 8.29 30.63 15.44
C ASP A 206 7.98 31.32 14.09
N PRO A 207 7.40 32.55 14.09
CA PRO A 207 7.12 33.30 12.87
C PRO A 207 8.34 33.55 11.98
N ASP A 208 9.53 33.68 12.56
CA ASP A 208 10.77 33.94 11.80
C ASP A 208 11.26 32.68 11.06
N ALA A 209 10.84 31.49 11.50
CA ALA A 209 11.18 30.20 10.93
C ALA A 209 10.24 29.74 9.79
N GLN A 210 9.23 30.54 9.43
CA GLN A 210 8.21 30.19 8.42
C GLN A 210 8.80 29.76 7.07
N LYS A 211 9.89 30.41 6.63
CA LYS A 211 10.55 30.05 5.35
C LYS A 211 11.19 28.66 5.41
N GLN A 212 11.79 28.31 6.54
CA GLN A 212 12.40 27.00 6.75
C GLN A 212 11.31 25.92 6.85
N TRP A 213 10.20 26.20 7.54
CA TRP A 213 9.03 25.32 7.55
C TRP A 213 8.53 25.01 6.14
N GLU A 214 8.31 26.04 5.31
CA GLU A 214 7.85 25.86 3.94
C GLU A 214 8.84 25.09 3.05
N TYR A 215 10.14 25.33 3.25
CA TYR A 215 11.20 24.58 2.57
C TYR A 215 11.13 23.09 2.95
N VAL A 216 11.19 22.75 4.25
CA VAL A 216 11.13 21.35 4.72
C VAL A 216 9.86 20.66 4.25
N ARG A 217 8.70 21.34 4.35
CA ARG A 217 7.41 20.82 3.91
C ARG A 217 7.39 20.47 2.42
N ARG A 218 7.95 21.34 1.58
CA ARG A 218 8.02 21.11 0.12
C ARG A 218 9.00 20.01 -0.22
N SER A 219 10.19 20.03 0.38
CA SER A 219 11.23 19.04 0.09
C SER A 219 10.83 17.63 0.52
N LEU A 220 10.16 17.48 1.67
CA LEU A 220 9.65 16.17 2.11
C LEU A 220 8.55 15.62 1.20
N ALA A 221 7.73 16.50 0.61
CA ALA A 221 6.63 16.10 -0.27
C ALA A 221 7.13 15.38 -1.53
N ASP A 222 8.32 15.73 -2.03
CA ASP A 222 8.95 15.07 -3.19
C ASP A 222 9.29 13.60 -2.90
N PHE A 223 9.43 13.22 -1.63
CA PHE A 223 9.68 11.85 -1.16
C PHE A 223 8.41 11.15 -0.65
N GLY A 224 7.23 11.73 -0.86
CA GLY A 224 5.96 11.18 -0.36
C GLY A 224 5.73 11.38 1.14
N TYR A 225 6.45 12.30 1.79
CA TYR A 225 6.22 12.68 3.18
C TYR A 225 5.52 14.03 3.25
N HIS A 226 4.33 14.07 3.85
CA HIS A 226 3.55 15.28 4.01
C HIS A 226 3.69 15.80 5.44
N LEU A 227 4.42 16.90 5.59
CA LEU A 227 4.52 17.62 6.86
C LEU A 227 3.25 18.48 7.07
N THR A 228 2.52 18.17 8.13
CA THR A 228 1.28 18.87 8.56
C THR A 228 1.48 19.52 9.93
N ASP A 229 0.51 20.32 10.35
CA ASP A 229 0.42 20.86 11.71
C ASP A 229 0.34 19.78 12.79
N ARG A 230 -0.01 18.53 12.43
CA ARG A 230 -0.09 17.36 13.32
C ARG A 230 1.09 16.39 13.18
N GLY A 231 2.14 16.78 12.45
CA GLY A 231 3.33 15.97 12.20
C GLY A 231 3.43 15.42 10.77
N ILE A 232 4.38 14.53 10.55
CA ILE A 232 4.66 13.92 9.24
C ILE A 232 3.70 12.75 8.98
N ARG A 233 3.03 12.77 7.83
CA ARG A 233 2.24 11.64 7.31
C ARG A 233 2.89 11.07 6.07
N ARG A 234 2.90 9.74 5.95
CA ARG A 234 3.31 9.05 4.72
C ARG A 234 2.15 9.11 3.73
N GLY A 235 2.41 9.64 2.55
CA GLY A 235 1.54 9.60 1.39
C GLY A 235 2.07 8.59 0.37
N ARG A 236 1.63 8.74 -0.88
CA ARG A 236 2.11 7.90 -1.97
C ARG A 236 3.58 8.21 -2.26
N ASN A 237 4.49 7.34 -1.80
CA ASN A 237 5.93 7.49 -2.01
C ASN A 237 6.33 6.84 -3.36
N PRO A 238 7.24 7.49 -4.13
CA PRO A 238 7.88 6.87 -5.30
C PRO A 238 8.41 5.45 -5.06
N VAL A 239 9.02 5.17 -3.90
CA VAL A 239 9.57 3.84 -3.54
C VAL A 239 8.47 2.77 -3.49
N GLU A 240 7.38 3.03 -2.76
CA GLU A 240 6.24 2.11 -2.68
C GLU A 240 5.60 1.90 -4.06
N THR A 241 5.50 2.95 -4.85
CA THR A 241 4.98 2.87 -6.22
C THR A 241 5.88 2.00 -7.09
N THR A 242 7.21 2.16 -7.00
CA THR A 242 8.19 1.32 -7.71
C THR A 242 8.07 -0.15 -7.31
N LEU A 243 7.96 -0.45 -6.01
CA LEU A 243 7.81 -1.82 -5.53
C LEU A 243 6.46 -2.44 -5.90
N ALA A 244 5.38 -1.65 -5.85
CA ALA A 244 4.05 -2.08 -6.24
C ALA A 244 4.01 -2.54 -7.71
N PHE A 245 4.67 -1.78 -8.60
CA PHE A 245 4.65 -1.98 -10.05
C PHE A 245 5.96 -2.55 -10.62
N SER A 246 6.76 -3.19 -9.78
CA SER A 246 8.07 -3.74 -10.15
C SER A 246 7.96 -4.76 -11.28
N ALA A 247 8.86 -4.66 -12.27
CA ALA A 247 8.97 -5.63 -13.36
C ALA A 247 9.36 -7.03 -12.87
N ALA A 248 9.97 -7.14 -11.68
CA ALA A 248 10.32 -8.43 -11.09
C ALA A 248 9.10 -9.32 -10.82
N LYS A 249 7.94 -8.72 -10.53
CA LYS A 249 6.68 -9.45 -10.36
C LYS A 249 6.20 -10.07 -11.67
N ASP A 250 6.36 -9.35 -12.77
CA ASP A 250 5.97 -9.83 -14.10
C ASP A 250 6.87 -10.98 -14.55
N HIS A 251 8.18 -10.87 -14.29
CA HIS A 251 9.13 -11.97 -14.50
C HIS A 251 8.80 -13.18 -13.63
N SER A 252 8.34 -12.96 -12.39
CA SER A 252 7.96 -14.06 -11.51
C SER A 252 6.73 -14.82 -12.00
N ALA A 253 5.78 -14.17 -12.68
CA ALA A 253 4.69 -14.89 -13.34
C ALA A 253 5.22 -15.88 -14.39
N VAL A 254 6.24 -15.50 -15.16
CA VAL A 254 6.92 -16.40 -16.11
C VAL A 254 7.62 -17.54 -15.38
N GLU A 255 8.37 -17.25 -14.31
CA GLU A 255 9.10 -18.25 -13.54
C GLU A 255 8.18 -19.28 -12.85
N ILE A 256 7.05 -18.82 -12.30
CA ILE A 256 6.03 -19.68 -11.72
C ILE A 256 5.53 -20.66 -12.78
N LEU A 257 5.15 -20.15 -13.96
CA LEU A 257 4.68 -21.01 -15.05
C LEU A 257 5.77 -21.97 -15.55
N HIS A 258 7.03 -21.55 -15.60
CA HIS A 258 8.14 -22.46 -15.94
C HIS A 258 8.24 -23.61 -14.96
N ARG A 259 8.12 -23.34 -13.65
CA ARG A 259 8.17 -24.38 -12.61
C ARG A 259 7.00 -25.35 -12.72
N GLU A 260 5.79 -24.84 -12.93
CA GLU A 260 4.61 -25.68 -13.10
C GLU A 260 4.69 -26.52 -14.38
N LEU A 261 5.14 -25.93 -15.49
CA LEU A 261 5.32 -26.63 -16.78
C LEU A 261 6.49 -27.61 -16.80
N ALA A 262 7.41 -27.54 -15.85
CA ALA A 262 8.45 -28.56 -15.65
C ALA A 262 7.92 -29.80 -14.90
N GLY A 263 6.72 -29.71 -14.30
CA GLY A 263 6.10 -30.79 -13.57
C GLY A 263 5.54 -31.92 -14.46
N PRO A 264 5.19 -33.07 -13.84
CA PRO A 264 4.68 -34.23 -14.58
C PRO A 264 3.33 -33.97 -15.28
N ASP A 265 2.55 -33.02 -14.79
CA ASP A 265 1.22 -32.66 -15.30
C ASP A 265 1.25 -31.52 -16.32
N ALA A 266 2.41 -31.15 -16.87
CA ALA A 266 2.58 -30.00 -17.76
C ALA A 266 1.53 -29.89 -18.88
N ASN A 267 1.17 -31.02 -19.51
CA ASN A 267 0.20 -31.07 -20.62
C ASN A 267 -1.24 -30.73 -20.20
N ARG A 268 -1.55 -30.79 -18.90
CA ARG A 268 -2.89 -30.54 -18.33
C ARG A 268 -3.03 -29.12 -17.80
N ILE A 269 -1.94 -28.36 -17.72
CA ILE A 269 -1.95 -27.02 -17.15
C ILE A 269 -2.79 -26.08 -18.03
N ARG A 270 -3.64 -25.32 -17.35
CA ARG A 270 -4.31 -24.12 -17.86
C ARG A 270 -4.04 -23.03 -16.83
N ALA A 271 -3.61 -21.88 -17.31
CA ALA A 271 -3.19 -20.78 -16.46
C ALA A 271 -4.03 -19.54 -16.74
N VAL A 272 -4.39 -18.85 -15.67
CA VAL A 272 -4.95 -17.50 -15.71
C VAL A 272 -4.03 -16.63 -14.87
N VAL A 273 -3.57 -15.52 -15.44
CA VAL A 273 -2.78 -14.51 -14.73
C VAL A 273 -3.65 -13.28 -14.58
N VAL A 274 -3.93 -12.90 -13.33
CA VAL A 274 -4.76 -11.75 -13.00
C VAL A 274 -3.85 -10.62 -12.52
N THR A 275 -4.14 -9.41 -12.97
CA THR A 275 -3.39 -8.19 -12.62
C THR A 275 -4.36 -7.10 -12.24
N ASP A 276 -4.01 -6.27 -11.26
CA ASP A 276 -4.87 -5.19 -10.76
C ASP A 276 -5.19 -4.12 -11.82
N PHE A 277 -4.29 -3.92 -12.78
CA PHE A 277 -4.41 -2.87 -13.79
C PHE A 277 -4.10 -3.39 -15.19
N VAL A 278 -4.83 -2.87 -16.17
CA VAL A 278 -4.54 -3.08 -17.60
C VAL A 278 -3.23 -2.40 -17.97
N VAL A 279 -3.11 -1.13 -17.60
CA VAL A 279 -1.92 -0.29 -17.69
C VAL A 279 -1.92 0.64 -16.49
N HIS A 280 -0.80 0.72 -15.77
CA HIS A 280 -0.64 1.61 -14.64
C HIS A 280 0.79 2.13 -14.51
N GLY A 281 0.90 3.33 -13.94
CA GLY A 281 2.17 4.00 -13.66
C GLY A 281 2.48 5.16 -14.59
N ASN A 282 3.43 5.99 -14.16
CA ASN A 282 3.96 7.09 -14.95
C ASN A 282 5.09 6.58 -15.86
N HIS A 283 5.08 6.94 -17.15
CA HIS A 283 6.25 6.84 -18.04
C HIS A 283 7.49 7.65 -17.56
N ARG A 284 7.39 8.35 -16.42
CA ARG A 284 8.39 9.31 -15.94
C ARG A 284 9.43 8.71 -14.98
N GLY A 285 9.38 7.40 -14.70
CA GLY A 285 10.24 6.77 -13.69
C GLY A 285 11.49 6.08 -14.23
N GLN A 286 11.46 5.50 -15.43
CA GLN A 286 12.59 4.80 -16.01
C GLN A 286 12.57 4.97 -17.53
N SER A 287 13.70 5.39 -18.09
CA SER A 287 13.92 5.40 -19.52
C SER A 287 13.84 3.97 -20.06
N GLY A 288 12.72 3.58 -20.66
CA GLY A 288 12.64 2.42 -21.54
C GLY A 288 11.73 1.26 -21.12
N ASP A 289 11.16 1.26 -19.91
CA ASP A 289 10.25 0.19 -19.49
C ASP A 289 8.78 0.53 -19.80
N ASP A 290 8.09 -0.43 -20.41
CA ASP A 290 6.65 -0.37 -20.66
C ASP A 290 5.88 -0.15 -19.35
N ALA A 291 4.75 0.56 -19.44
CA ALA A 291 3.89 0.79 -18.29
C ALA A 291 3.41 -0.55 -17.67
N ALA A 292 3.38 -0.61 -16.34
CA ALA A 292 3.07 -1.83 -15.62
C ALA A 292 1.63 -2.30 -15.85
N GLY A 293 1.38 -3.58 -15.63
CA GLY A 293 0.04 -4.16 -15.72
C GLY A 293 -0.07 -5.26 -16.76
N ALA A 294 -1.32 -5.60 -17.09
CA ALA A 294 -1.66 -6.75 -17.93
C ALA A 294 -0.95 -6.77 -19.29
N LEU A 295 -0.75 -5.59 -19.91
CA LEU A 295 -0.06 -5.49 -21.20
C LEU A 295 1.40 -5.95 -21.13
N ARG A 296 2.15 -5.48 -20.13
CA ARG A 296 3.57 -5.81 -19.96
C ARG A 296 3.76 -7.28 -19.61
N VAL A 297 2.91 -7.81 -18.73
CA VAL A 297 2.89 -9.24 -18.38
C VAL A 297 2.58 -10.11 -19.60
N PHE A 298 1.57 -9.72 -20.39
CA PHE A 298 1.22 -10.45 -21.62
C PHE A 298 2.39 -10.46 -22.61
N ASP A 299 3.06 -9.33 -22.82
CA ASP A 299 4.18 -9.25 -23.75
C ASP A 299 5.37 -10.13 -23.31
N LEU A 300 5.62 -10.24 -22.00
CA LEU A 300 6.62 -11.16 -21.45
C LEU A 300 6.25 -12.63 -21.69
N LEU A 301 5.01 -13.03 -21.36
CA LEU A 301 4.50 -14.39 -21.57
C LEU A 301 4.45 -14.76 -23.07
N ALA A 302 4.14 -13.80 -23.93
CA ALA A 302 4.03 -14.03 -25.36
C ALA A 302 5.38 -14.27 -26.04
N ARG A 303 6.44 -13.61 -25.54
CA ARG A 303 7.81 -13.67 -26.05
C ARG A 303 8.61 -14.84 -25.50
N ASP A 304 8.34 -15.27 -24.27
CA ASP A 304 9.02 -16.41 -23.66
C ASP A 304 8.66 -17.74 -24.34
N GLN A 305 9.66 -18.57 -24.65
CA GLN A 305 9.51 -19.76 -25.51
C GLN A 305 8.66 -20.87 -24.90
N LEU A 306 8.62 -20.97 -23.57
CA LEU A 306 7.88 -22.03 -22.86
C LEU A 306 6.43 -21.60 -22.67
N THR A 307 6.21 -20.42 -22.08
CA THR A 307 4.87 -19.89 -21.81
C THR A 307 4.10 -19.56 -23.09
N ALA A 308 4.78 -19.15 -24.16
CA ALA A 308 4.27 -19.09 -25.53
C ALA A 308 3.47 -20.32 -25.97
N ARG A 309 3.86 -21.52 -25.53
CA ARG A 309 3.22 -22.78 -25.96
C ARG A 309 1.81 -22.94 -25.39
N LEU A 310 1.47 -22.19 -24.34
CA LEU A 310 0.13 -22.12 -23.78
C LEU A 310 -0.83 -21.28 -24.64
N ALA A 311 -0.33 -20.63 -25.71
CA ALA A 311 -1.10 -19.73 -26.56
C ALA A 311 -1.83 -18.63 -25.74
N PRO A 312 -1.07 -17.75 -25.05
CA PRO A 312 -1.66 -16.76 -24.16
C PRO A 312 -2.63 -15.83 -24.91
N VAL A 313 -3.74 -15.53 -24.25
CA VAL A 313 -4.75 -14.58 -24.70
C VAL A 313 -4.94 -13.55 -23.61
N LEU A 314 -4.79 -12.27 -23.95
CA LEU A 314 -5.13 -11.17 -23.05
C LEU A 314 -6.57 -10.75 -23.31
N VAL A 315 -7.36 -10.69 -22.25
CA VAL A 315 -8.71 -10.14 -22.25
C VAL A 315 -8.80 -9.05 -21.19
N THR A 316 -9.18 -7.85 -21.62
CA THR A 316 -9.51 -6.72 -20.75
C THR A 316 -10.73 -6.02 -21.33
N ALA A 317 -11.31 -5.06 -20.60
CA ALA A 317 -12.46 -4.30 -21.10
C ALA A 317 -12.18 -3.56 -22.43
N GLN A 318 -10.91 -3.25 -22.73
CA GLN A 318 -10.52 -2.45 -23.89
C GLN A 318 -9.62 -3.18 -24.90
N HIS A 319 -9.08 -4.34 -24.52
CA HIS A 319 -8.10 -5.07 -25.33
C HIS A 319 -8.42 -6.56 -25.38
N LEU A 320 -8.35 -7.11 -26.59
CA LEU A 320 -8.21 -8.52 -26.87
C LEU A 320 -6.89 -8.70 -27.63
N ARG A 321 -5.88 -9.34 -27.02
CA ARG A 321 -4.60 -9.61 -27.69
C ARG A 321 -4.32 -11.10 -27.73
N VAL A 322 -3.78 -11.52 -28.87
CA VAL A 322 -3.23 -12.85 -29.11
C VAL A 322 -1.92 -12.68 -29.86
N ARG A 323 -1.08 -13.70 -29.88
CA ARG A 323 0.11 -13.69 -30.72
C ARG A 323 -0.28 -13.91 -32.18
N ASP A 324 0.42 -13.26 -33.10
CA ASP A 324 0.18 -13.43 -34.54
C ASP A 324 0.24 -14.91 -34.97
N ALA A 325 1.17 -15.67 -34.37
CA ALA A 325 1.32 -17.11 -34.63
C ALA A 325 0.11 -17.95 -34.19
N ASP A 326 -0.66 -17.49 -33.19
CA ASP A 326 -1.82 -18.19 -32.65
C ASP A 326 -3.14 -17.70 -33.24
N ALA A 327 -3.18 -16.48 -33.81
CA ALA A 327 -4.35 -15.91 -34.47
C ALA A 327 -4.90 -16.83 -35.59
N ALA A 328 -4.01 -17.49 -36.34
CA ALA A 328 -4.39 -18.43 -37.41
C ALA A 328 -5.05 -19.74 -36.91
N ARG A 329 -4.90 -20.08 -35.62
CA ARG A 329 -5.57 -21.24 -35.01
C ARG A 329 -7.00 -20.91 -34.58
N SER A 330 -7.28 -19.64 -34.26
CA SER A 330 -8.58 -19.17 -33.79
C SER A 330 -9.65 -19.06 -34.89
N GLN A 331 -9.24 -19.06 -36.17
CA GLN A 331 -10.16 -19.00 -37.32
C GLN A 331 -10.64 -20.39 -37.81
N ARG A 332 -10.26 -21.48 -37.13
CA ARG A 332 -10.61 -22.87 -37.52
C ARG A 332 -11.65 -23.54 -36.62
N HIS A 333 -12.27 -22.78 -35.71
CA HIS A 333 -13.41 -23.20 -34.89
C HIS A 333 -14.58 -22.28 -35.16
#